data_AF-A0AAD1SZV9-F1
#
_entry.id   AF-A0AAD1SZV9-F1
#
_cell.length_a   1.000
_cell.length_b   1.000
_cell.length_c   1.000
_cell.angle_alpha   90.00
_cell.angle_beta   90.00
_cell.angle_gamma   90.00
#
_symmetry.space_group_name_H-M   'P 1'
#
loop_
_entity.id
_entity.type
_entity.pdbx_description
1 polymer ?
#
loop_
_entity_poly.entity_id
_entity_poly.type
_entity_poly.pdbx_seq_one_letter_code
_entity_poly.pdbx_strand_id
1 'polypeptide(L)'
;MNESVLADTFFEENEDQDMLALTLWEAHKCVVRRHLIKMCTQRKKEQRQRMEELTRQFSDLEAAHKSTQSDEDYMTLLEARKTLRDILHQKLQHTIQKSHRFFFEYSNKCGRLLARMLQKKRHMCHISKLKTKEQTITQFLDKITELFQEYYHTLYNLSTETSSDSIHRRERRITEYLQKHGTKTLSQDTAEELEAPISMEELQVALKGSKLNKAPRRAAHQIHKEIRRGYCSNHHYPD
;
A
#
# COMPACT_ATOMS: atom_id res chain seq x y z
N MET A 1 -37.43 21.05 23.65
CA MET A 1 -37.35 19.67 24.15
C MET A 1 -35.92 19.18 23.99
N ASN A 2 -35.27 18.73 25.06
CA ASN A 2 -33.91 18.20 24.97
C ASN A 2 -33.95 16.90 24.16
N GLU A 3 -33.21 16.84 23.05
CA GLU A 3 -33.27 15.70 22.10
C GLU A 3 -32.78 14.37 22.69
N SER A 4 -32.14 14.37 23.86
CA SER A 4 -31.78 13.16 24.62
C SER A 4 -33.00 12.42 25.16
N VAL A 5 -34.10 13.13 25.43
CA VAL A 5 -35.30 12.58 26.10
C VAL A 5 -36.03 11.56 25.21
N LEU A 6 -35.95 11.70 23.88
CA LEU A 6 -36.65 10.83 22.92
C LEU A 6 -36.13 9.39 22.84
N ALA A 7 -34.87 9.15 23.21
CA ALA A 7 -34.35 7.79 23.29
C ALA A 7 -34.75 7.13 24.61
N ASP A 8 -34.79 7.92 25.68
CA ASP A 8 -35.07 7.44 27.04
C ASP A 8 -36.57 7.14 27.24
N THR A 9 -37.47 7.91 26.62
CA THR A 9 -38.92 7.66 26.67
C THR A 9 -39.43 6.64 25.64
N PHE A 10 -38.55 6.12 24.77
CA PHE A 10 -38.96 5.23 23.67
C PHE A 10 -39.70 3.99 24.15
N PHE A 11 -39.22 3.33 25.22
CA PHE A 11 -39.86 2.12 25.73
C PHE A 11 -41.19 2.44 26.43
N GLU A 12 -41.26 3.52 27.20
CA GLU A 12 -42.49 3.96 27.87
C GLU A 12 -43.62 4.27 26.88
N GLU A 13 -43.29 4.76 25.68
CA GLU A 13 -44.24 5.16 24.65
C GLU A 13 -44.64 4.02 23.69
N ASN A 14 -43.88 2.92 23.62
CA ASN A 14 -44.02 1.90 22.57
C ASN A 14 -44.11 0.45 23.12
N GLU A 15 -44.12 0.25 24.43
CA GLU A 15 -44.27 -1.06 25.06
C GLU A 15 -45.75 -1.49 25.09
N ASP A 16 -46.23 -2.00 23.95
CA ASP A 16 -47.55 -2.63 23.83
C ASP A 16 -47.49 -4.13 24.13
N GLN A 17 -48.58 -4.69 24.67
CA GLN A 17 -48.67 -6.08 25.13
C GLN A 17 -48.54 -7.15 24.01
N ASP A 18 -48.72 -6.74 22.74
CA ASP A 18 -48.71 -7.61 21.57
C ASP A 18 -47.42 -7.51 20.70
N MET A 19 -46.48 -6.64 21.06
CA MET A 19 -45.25 -6.42 20.29
C MET A 19 -44.14 -7.41 20.65
N LEU A 20 -43.51 -8.00 19.64
CA LEU A 20 -42.31 -8.83 19.83
C LEU A 20 -41.15 -7.99 20.35
N ALA A 21 -40.56 -8.38 21.48
CA ALA A 21 -39.43 -7.67 22.12
C ALA A 21 -38.24 -7.42 21.17
N LEU A 22 -38.00 -8.33 20.21
CA LEU A 22 -36.97 -8.17 19.19
C LEU A 22 -37.25 -6.97 18.27
N THR A 23 -38.51 -6.80 17.83
CA THR A 23 -38.93 -5.69 16.97
C THR A 23 -38.80 -4.36 17.71
N LEU A 24 -39.21 -4.34 18.99
CA LEU A 24 -39.08 -3.16 19.86
C LEU A 24 -37.61 -2.76 20.04
N TRP A 25 -36.71 -3.72 20.25
CA TRP A 25 -35.27 -3.49 20.35
C TRP A 25 -34.64 -2.97 19.04
N GLU A 26 -34.99 -3.55 17.89
CA GLU A 26 -34.52 -3.06 16.59
C GLU A 26 -35.01 -1.63 16.31
N ALA A 27 -36.28 -1.32 16.64
CA ALA A 27 -36.85 0.01 16.50
C ALA A 27 -36.13 1.03 17.39
N HIS A 28 -35.88 0.69 18.67
CA HIS A 28 -35.11 1.53 19.58
C HIS A 28 -33.71 1.84 19.04
N LYS A 29 -32.98 0.82 18.59
CA LYS A 29 -31.64 0.99 17.99
C LYS A 29 -31.68 1.91 16.77
N CYS A 30 -32.71 1.83 15.94
CA CYS A 30 -32.90 2.73 14.80
C CYS A 30 -33.07 4.18 15.25
N VAL A 31 -33.85 4.44 16.30
CA VAL A 31 -34.05 5.78 16.89
C VAL A 31 -32.73 6.33 17.43
N VAL A 32 -32.01 5.56 18.24
CA VAL A 32 -30.70 5.95 18.79
C VAL A 32 -29.69 6.22 17.66
N ARG A 33 -29.62 5.34 16.66
CA ARG A 33 -28.72 5.51 15.51
C ARG A 33 -29.05 6.78 14.72
N ARG A 34 -30.34 7.06 14.49
CA ARG A 34 -30.79 8.29 13.81
C ARG A 34 -30.31 9.53 14.57
N HIS A 35 -30.46 9.54 15.89
CA HIS A 35 -30.01 10.64 16.73
C HIS A 35 -28.48 10.82 16.66
N LEU A 36 -27.71 9.73 16.83
CA LEU A 36 -26.26 9.77 16.70
C LEU A 36 -25.79 10.26 15.32
N ILE A 37 -26.47 9.86 14.24
CA ILE A 37 -26.18 10.34 12.88
C ILE A 37 -26.45 11.83 12.78
N LYS A 38 -27.58 12.33 13.30
CA LYS A 38 -27.91 13.76 13.33
C LYS A 38 -26.85 14.56 14.08
N MET A 39 -26.46 14.13 15.29
CA MET A 39 -25.41 14.80 16.06
C MET A 39 -24.06 14.78 15.32
N CYS A 40 -23.67 13.63 14.76
CA CYS A 40 -22.42 13.51 14.01
C CYS A 40 -22.40 14.39 12.76
N THR A 41 -23.52 14.47 12.04
CA THR A 41 -23.64 15.30 10.82
C THR A 41 -23.59 16.78 11.17
N GLN A 42 -24.29 17.20 12.22
CA GLN A 42 -24.24 18.57 12.73
C GLN A 42 -22.82 18.95 13.17
N ARG A 43 -22.16 18.13 14.01
CA ARG A 43 -20.77 18.37 14.44
C ARG A 43 -19.80 18.46 13.25
N LYS A 44 -19.96 17.61 12.23
CA LYS A 44 -19.14 17.67 11.01
C LYS A 44 -19.37 18.94 10.21
N LYS A 45 -20.61 19.43 10.16
CA LYS A 45 -20.97 20.69 9.50
C LYS A 45 -20.34 21.87 10.22
N GLU A 46 -20.48 21.94 11.54
CA GLU A 46 -19.89 22.98 12.39
C GLU A 46 -18.36 23.01 12.28
N GLN A 47 -17.69 21.84 12.35
CA GLN A 47 -16.24 21.76 12.17
C GLN A 47 -15.79 22.21 10.78
N ARG A 48 -16.59 21.96 9.74
CA ARG A 48 -16.30 22.41 8.38
C ARG A 48 -16.44 23.92 8.26
N GLN A 49 -17.55 24.47 8.74
CA GLN A 49 -17.81 25.91 8.74
C GLN A 49 -16.73 26.66 9.52
N ARG A 50 -16.36 26.18 10.72
CA ARG A 50 -15.28 26.76 11.51
C ARG A 50 -13.95 26.74 10.76
N MET A 51 -13.63 25.66 10.06
CA MET A 51 -12.41 25.60 9.25
C MET A 51 -12.44 26.56 8.07
N GLU A 52 -13.56 26.65 7.34
CA GLU A 52 -13.74 27.59 6.23
C GLU A 52 -13.59 29.04 6.70
N GLU A 53 -14.20 29.38 7.84
CA GLU A 53 -14.12 30.69 8.47
C GLU A 53 -12.68 31.05 8.86
N LEU A 54 -11.97 30.17 9.59
CA LEU A 54 -10.57 30.40 9.97
C LEU A 54 -9.64 30.51 8.74
N THR A 55 -9.93 29.78 7.66
CA THR A 55 -9.13 29.85 6.43
C THR A 55 -9.33 31.19 5.73
N ARG A 56 -10.57 31.71 5.70
CA ARG A 56 -10.86 33.05 5.18
C ARG A 56 -10.18 34.13 6.01
N GLN A 57 -10.38 34.10 7.33
CA GLN A 57 -9.75 35.04 8.26
C GLN A 57 -8.21 35.04 8.11
N PHE A 58 -7.60 33.86 8.00
CA PHE A 58 -6.16 33.76 7.75
C PHE A 58 -5.75 34.39 6.41
N SER A 59 -6.51 34.16 5.34
CA SER A 59 -6.26 34.75 4.01
C SER A 59 -6.38 36.28 4.02
N ASP A 60 -7.39 36.81 4.73
CA ASP A 60 -7.65 38.24 4.82
C ASP A 60 -6.57 38.94 5.66
N LEU A 61 -6.16 38.34 6.79
CA LEU A 61 -5.04 38.82 7.60
C LEU A 61 -3.72 38.77 6.83
N GLU A 62 -3.50 37.74 6.01
CA GLU A 62 -2.29 37.65 5.17
C GLU A 62 -2.27 38.76 4.10
N ALA A 63 -3.43 39.10 3.52
CA ALA A 63 -3.54 40.21 2.58
C ALA A 63 -3.33 41.57 3.25
N ALA A 64 -3.96 41.80 4.41
CA ALA A 64 -3.83 43.03 5.19
C ALA A 64 -2.38 43.26 5.66
N HIS A 65 -1.70 42.22 6.15
CA HIS A 65 -0.30 42.33 6.54
C HIS A 65 0.60 42.66 5.35
N LYS A 66 0.35 42.10 4.16
CA LYS A 66 1.15 42.42 2.95
C LYS A 66 1.10 43.91 2.59
N SER A 67 -0.03 44.58 2.85
CA SER A 67 -0.17 46.03 2.64
C SER A 67 0.36 46.88 3.80
N THR A 68 0.06 46.51 5.05
CA THR A 68 0.29 47.37 6.22
C THR A 68 1.67 47.19 6.84
N GLN A 69 2.27 46.00 6.75
CA GLN A 69 3.54 45.63 7.39
C GLN A 69 3.61 45.96 8.91
N SER A 70 2.48 45.91 9.62
CA SER A 70 2.39 46.17 11.06
C SER A 70 2.75 44.93 11.89
N ASP A 71 3.43 45.14 13.02
CA ASP A 71 3.84 44.08 13.95
C ASP A 71 2.63 43.49 14.72
N GLU A 72 1.60 44.31 14.97
CA GLU A 72 0.33 43.84 15.57
C GLU A 72 -0.43 42.89 14.63
N ASP A 73 -0.47 43.22 13.33
CA ASP A 73 -1.06 42.38 12.29
C ASP A 73 -0.28 41.06 12.14
N TYR A 74 1.03 41.08 12.38
CA TYR A 74 1.87 39.88 12.35
C TYR A 74 1.54 38.92 13.49
N MET A 75 1.35 39.45 14.70
CA MET A 75 1.03 38.64 15.88
C MET A 75 -0.34 37.96 15.73
N THR A 76 -1.35 38.69 15.27
CA THR A 76 -2.70 38.12 15.01
C THR A 76 -2.68 37.07 13.90
N LEU A 77 -1.89 37.28 12.84
CA LEU A 77 -1.67 36.29 11.78
C LEU A 77 -1.00 35.01 12.30
N LEU A 78 -0.01 35.16 13.19
CA LEU A 78 0.69 34.01 13.79
C LEU A 78 -0.25 33.16 14.66
N GLU A 79 -1.15 33.80 15.42
CA GLU A 79 -2.19 33.13 16.20
C GLU A 79 -3.20 32.40 15.31
N ALA A 80 -3.70 33.06 14.25
CA ALA A 80 -4.57 32.43 13.26
C ALA A 80 -3.90 31.22 12.58
N ARG A 81 -2.61 31.33 12.27
CA ARG A 81 -1.81 30.21 11.73
C ARG A 81 -1.70 29.06 12.72
N LYS A 82 -1.46 29.35 14.00
CA LYS A 82 -1.34 28.34 15.07
C LYS A 82 -2.65 27.58 15.24
N THR A 83 -3.77 28.30 15.36
CA THR A 83 -5.09 27.68 15.51
C THR A 83 -5.47 26.82 14.30
N LEU A 84 -5.19 27.26 13.08
CA LEU A 84 -5.40 26.47 11.86
C LEU A 84 -4.52 25.20 11.87
N ARG A 85 -3.25 25.32 12.24
CA ARG A 85 -2.31 24.20 12.34
C ARG A 85 -2.80 23.15 13.34
N ASP A 86 -3.31 23.58 14.50
CA ASP A 86 -3.79 22.67 15.55
C ASP A 86 -4.99 21.84 15.06
N ILE A 87 -5.95 22.47 14.37
CA ILE A 87 -7.11 21.78 13.77
C ILE A 87 -6.66 20.77 12.70
N LEU A 88 -5.71 21.17 11.84
CA LEU A 88 -5.16 20.28 10.81
C LEU A 88 -4.39 19.12 11.44
N HIS A 89 -3.65 19.37 12.52
CA HIS A 89 -2.92 18.35 13.26
C HIS A 89 -3.86 17.30 13.86
N GLN A 90 -4.96 17.73 14.48
CA GLN A 90 -5.99 16.82 15.00
C GLN A 90 -6.60 15.94 13.89
N LYS A 91 -6.90 16.52 12.71
CA LYS A 91 -7.39 15.77 11.55
C LYS A 91 -6.37 14.76 11.03
N LEU A 92 -5.10 15.16 10.99
CA LEU A 92 -4.00 14.29 10.58
C LEU A 92 -3.86 13.10 11.54
N GLN A 93 -3.83 13.36 12.85
CA GLN A 93 -3.78 12.31 13.87
C GLN A 93 -4.94 11.32 13.72
N HIS A 94 -6.18 11.81 13.56
CA HIS A 94 -7.34 10.95 13.34
C HIS A 94 -7.20 10.10 12.06
N THR A 95 -6.68 10.69 10.98
CA THR A 95 -6.45 9.99 9.71
C THR A 95 -5.39 8.91 9.84
N ILE A 96 -4.31 9.18 10.58
CA ILE A 96 -3.25 8.20 10.88
C ILE A 96 -3.82 7.05 11.70
N GLN A 97 -4.54 7.34 12.79
CA GLN A 97 -5.16 6.31 13.64
C GLN A 97 -6.15 5.45 12.85
N LYS A 98 -6.98 6.09 12.01
CA LYS A 98 -7.90 5.40 11.10
C LYS A 98 -7.14 4.48 10.14
N SER A 99 -6.04 4.96 9.55
CA SER A 99 -5.18 4.16 8.68
C SER A 99 -4.58 2.96 9.42
N HIS A 100 -4.08 3.14 10.64
CA HIS A 100 -3.55 2.05 11.47
C HIS A 100 -4.62 1.01 11.78
N ARG A 101 -5.84 1.45 12.11
CA ARG A 101 -6.98 0.55 12.33
C ARG A 101 -7.31 -0.25 11.07
N PHE A 102 -7.40 0.41 9.91
CA PHE A 102 -7.60 -0.29 8.63
C PHE A 102 -6.45 -1.26 8.34
N PHE A 103 -5.21 -0.86 8.60
CA PHE A 103 -4.09 -1.76 8.41
C PHE A 103 -4.23 -2.99 9.31
N PHE A 104 -4.53 -2.82 10.60
CA PHE A 104 -4.72 -3.94 11.53
C PHE A 104 -5.86 -4.88 11.12
N GLU A 105 -7.04 -4.34 10.81
CA GLU A 105 -8.23 -5.13 10.44
C GLU A 105 -8.06 -5.92 9.13
N TYR A 106 -7.23 -5.40 8.21
CA TYR A 106 -7.09 -5.92 6.85
C TYR A 106 -5.66 -6.42 6.52
N SER A 107 -4.69 -6.37 7.44
CA SER A 107 -3.30 -6.77 7.20
C SER A 107 -3.19 -8.25 6.80
N ASN A 108 -3.94 -9.11 7.48
CA ASN A 108 -3.91 -10.55 7.27
C ASN A 108 -4.94 -11.02 6.21
N LYS A 109 -5.74 -10.09 5.67
CA LYS A 109 -6.73 -10.40 4.64
C LYS A 109 -6.14 -10.06 3.28
N CYS A 110 -6.27 -10.97 2.32
CA CYS A 110 -5.95 -10.68 0.92
C CYS A 110 -6.82 -9.52 0.43
N GLY A 111 -6.28 -8.29 0.50
CA GLY A 111 -7.03 -7.10 0.14
C GLY A 111 -7.45 -7.09 -1.33
N ARG A 112 -8.42 -6.24 -1.68
CA ARG A 112 -8.90 -6.05 -3.07
C ARG A 112 -7.77 -5.80 -4.07
N LEU A 113 -6.69 -5.15 -3.63
CA LEU A 113 -5.50 -4.91 -4.44
C LEU A 113 -4.78 -6.22 -4.81
N LEU A 114 -4.53 -7.10 -3.82
CA LEU A 114 -3.90 -8.40 -4.07
C LEU A 114 -4.76 -9.26 -4.99
N ALA A 115 -6.08 -9.30 -4.76
CA ALA A 115 -7.01 -10.01 -5.63
C ALA A 115 -6.93 -9.50 -7.09
N ARG A 116 -6.90 -8.17 -7.30
CA ARG A 116 -6.71 -7.57 -8.63
C ARG A 116 -5.35 -7.91 -9.24
N MET A 117 -4.27 -7.90 -8.46
CA MET A 117 -2.94 -8.27 -8.94
C MET A 117 -2.88 -9.75 -9.34
N LEU A 118 -3.48 -10.64 -8.56
CA LEU A 118 -3.60 -12.07 -8.89
C LEU A 118 -4.45 -12.30 -10.13
N GLN A 119 -5.58 -11.61 -10.26
CA GLN A 119 -6.42 -11.69 -11.45
C GLN A 119 -5.68 -11.19 -12.70
N LYS A 120 -4.99 -10.04 -12.60
CA LYS A 120 -4.16 -9.53 -13.70
C LYS A 120 -3.06 -10.54 -14.07
N LYS A 121 -2.38 -11.12 -13.08
CA LYS A 121 -1.36 -12.16 -13.33
C LYS A 121 -1.96 -13.38 -14.02
N ARG A 122 -3.12 -13.85 -13.57
CA ARG A 122 -3.85 -14.95 -14.22
C ARG A 122 -4.19 -14.63 -15.67
N HIS A 123 -4.71 -13.44 -15.98
CA HIS A 123 -5.01 -13.03 -17.36
C HIS A 123 -3.74 -12.92 -18.22
N MET A 124 -2.65 -12.38 -17.70
CA MET A 124 -1.38 -12.29 -18.44
C MET A 124 -0.73 -13.65 -18.69
N CYS A 125 -0.89 -14.59 -17.76
CA CYS A 125 -0.38 -15.96 -17.89
C CYS A 125 -1.36 -16.91 -18.60
N HIS A 126 -2.56 -16.45 -18.96
CA HIS A 126 -3.56 -17.30 -19.59
C HIS A 126 -3.25 -17.48 -21.07
N ILE A 127 -2.99 -18.72 -21.47
CA ILE A 127 -2.71 -19.10 -22.85
C ILE A 127 -4.04 -19.51 -23.50
N SER A 128 -4.63 -18.61 -24.29
CA SER A 128 -5.92 -18.87 -24.93
C SER A 128 -5.83 -19.60 -26.28
N LYS A 129 -4.68 -19.50 -26.97
CA LYS A 129 -4.49 -20.10 -28.30
C LYS A 129 -3.05 -20.55 -28.47
N LEU A 130 -2.85 -21.66 -29.17
CA LEU A 130 -1.53 -22.16 -29.57
C LEU A 130 -1.51 -22.51 -31.06
N LYS A 131 -0.32 -22.42 -31.66
CA LYS A 131 -0.06 -22.86 -33.03
C LYS A 131 0.49 -24.29 -33.00
N THR A 132 -0.19 -25.20 -33.69
CA THR A 132 0.19 -26.61 -33.83
C THR A 132 1.38 -26.74 -34.81
N LYS A 133 2.05 -27.90 -34.81
CA LYS A 133 3.13 -28.25 -35.77
C LYS A 133 2.68 -28.11 -37.24
N GLU A 134 1.40 -28.37 -37.51
CA GLU A 134 0.74 -28.20 -38.82
C GLU A 134 0.36 -26.75 -39.15
N GLN A 135 0.85 -25.79 -38.36
CA GLN A 135 0.56 -24.36 -38.47
C GLN A 135 -0.89 -23.91 -38.23
N THR A 136 -1.77 -24.82 -37.79
CA THR A 136 -3.15 -24.51 -37.41
C THR A 136 -3.22 -23.88 -36.02
N ILE A 137 -4.16 -22.96 -35.81
CA ILE A 137 -4.38 -22.30 -34.51
C ILE A 137 -5.48 -23.04 -33.75
N THR A 138 -5.13 -23.56 -32.57
CA THR A 138 -6.05 -24.30 -31.70
C THR A 138 -6.43 -23.46 -30.48
N GLN A 139 -7.72 -23.42 -30.16
CA GLN A 139 -8.29 -22.68 -29.01
C GLN A 139 -8.96 -23.62 -28.00
N PHE A 140 -9.06 -24.91 -28.31
CA PHE A 140 -9.65 -25.93 -27.44
C PHE A 140 -8.67 -26.27 -26.32
N LEU A 141 -9.16 -26.26 -25.07
CA LEU A 141 -8.33 -26.45 -23.89
C LEU A 141 -7.65 -27.83 -23.88
N ASP A 142 -8.41 -28.90 -24.19
CA ASP A 142 -7.91 -30.28 -24.17
C ASP A 142 -6.72 -30.46 -25.14
N LYS A 143 -6.86 -29.93 -26.36
CA LYS A 143 -5.78 -29.95 -27.35
C LYS A 143 -4.58 -29.09 -26.95
N ILE A 144 -4.81 -27.96 -26.30
CA ILE A 144 -3.71 -27.12 -25.77
C ILE A 144 -2.92 -27.90 -24.72
N THR A 145 -3.60 -28.60 -23.82
CA THR A 145 -2.94 -29.45 -22.81
C THR A 145 -2.18 -30.62 -23.44
N GLU A 146 -2.76 -31.33 -24.41
CA GLU A 146 -2.09 -32.40 -25.15
C GLU A 146 -0.82 -31.89 -25.86
N LEU A 147 -0.91 -30.75 -26.55
CA LEU A 147 0.24 -30.14 -27.22
C LEU A 147 1.37 -29.76 -26.25
N PHE A 148 1.02 -29.23 -25.07
CA PHE A 148 2.01 -28.96 -24.04
C PHE A 148 2.67 -30.24 -23.52
N GLN A 149 1.88 -31.29 -23.28
CA GLN A 149 2.39 -32.58 -22.84
C GLN A 149 3.34 -33.16 -23.89
N GLU A 150 2.93 -33.24 -25.15
CA GLU A 150 3.76 -33.73 -26.25
C GLU A 150 5.06 -32.93 -26.41
N TYR A 151 4.97 -31.59 -26.33
CA TYR A 151 6.12 -30.72 -26.47
C TYR A 151 7.15 -30.98 -25.37
N TYR A 152 6.74 -30.96 -24.10
CA TYR A 152 7.66 -31.16 -22.99
C TYR A 152 8.12 -32.61 -22.88
N HIS A 153 7.27 -33.58 -23.22
CA HIS A 153 7.67 -34.98 -23.38
C HIS A 153 8.81 -35.07 -24.40
N THR A 154 8.66 -34.48 -25.58
CA THR A 154 9.73 -34.47 -26.61
C THR A 154 10.97 -33.71 -26.15
N LEU A 155 10.81 -32.56 -25.48
CA LEU A 155 11.92 -31.70 -25.03
C LEU A 155 12.79 -32.40 -23.98
N TYR A 156 12.16 -33.14 -23.06
CA TYR A 156 12.84 -33.83 -21.96
C TYR A 156 13.06 -35.32 -22.20
N ASN A 157 12.58 -35.87 -23.31
CA ASN A 157 12.94 -37.21 -23.76
C ASN A 157 14.40 -37.23 -24.21
N LEU A 158 15.27 -37.49 -23.24
CA LEU A 158 16.63 -37.93 -23.49
C LEU A 158 16.54 -39.29 -24.19
N SER A 159 17.25 -39.46 -25.32
CA SER A 159 17.36 -40.76 -25.96
C SER A 159 17.92 -41.77 -24.95
N THR A 160 17.20 -42.87 -24.72
CA THR A 160 17.58 -43.94 -23.78
C THR A 160 18.71 -44.82 -24.30
N GLU A 161 19.54 -44.29 -25.21
CA GLU A 161 20.69 -45.01 -25.73
C GLU A 161 21.67 -45.25 -24.59
N THR A 162 21.72 -46.49 -24.12
CA THR A 162 22.51 -46.95 -22.97
C THR A 162 23.89 -47.47 -23.41
N SER A 163 24.27 -47.26 -24.67
CA SER A 163 25.61 -47.63 -25.13
C SER A 163 26.64 -46.69 -24.49
N SER A 164 27.77 -47.25 -24.05
CA SER A 164 28.83 -46.46 -23.37
C SER A 164 29.26 -45.24 -24.20
N ASP A 165 29.23 -45.37 -25.54
CA ASP A 165 29.61 -44.31 -26.48
C ASP A 165 28.58 -43.16 -26.56
N SER A 166 27.28 -43.43 -26.43
CA SER A 166 26.24 -42.37 -26.46
C SER A 166 26.28 -41.53 -25.19
N ILE A 167 26.53 -42.17 -24.05
CA ILE A 167 26.67 -41.52 -22.74
C ILE A 167 27.90 -40.59 -22.76
N HIS A 168 29.06 -41.07 -23.20
CA HIS A 168 30.27 -40.25 -23.29
C HIS A 168 30.13 -39.08 -24.28
N ARG A 169 29.45 -39.27 -25.43
CA ARG A 169 29.15 -38.15 -26.34
C ARG A 169 28.27 -37.09 -25.69
N ARG A 170 27.27 -37.49 -24.91
CA ARG A 170 26.39 -36.57 -24.18
C ARG A 170 27.14 -35.83 -23.08
N GLU A 171 27.93 -36.53 -22.27
CA GLU A 171 28.77 -35.93 -21.23
C GLU A 171 29.72 -34.90 -21.84
N ARG A 172 30.36 -35.23 -22.97
CA ARG A 172 31.25 -34.30 -23.68
C ARG A 172 30.51 -33.03 -24.15
N ARG A 173 29.28 -33.15 -24.69
CA ARG A 173 28.47 -31.98 -25.06
C ARG A 173 28.06 -31.12 -23.86
N ILE A 174 27.75 -31.76 -22.73
CA ILE A 174 27.42 -31.05 -21.49
C ILE A 174 28.66 -30.32 -20.97
N THR A 175 29.82 -30.97 -20.93
CA THR A 175 31.06 -30.33 -20.47
C THR A 175 31.50 -29.21 -21.41
N GLU A 176 31.41 -29.36 -22.73
CA GLU A 176 31.66 -28.28 -23.69
C GLU A 176 30.70 -27.09 -23.50
N TYR A 177 29.41 -27.36 -23.29
CA TYR A 177 28.43 -26.31 -23.03
C TYR A 177 28.70 -25.60 -21.69
N LEU A 178 29.02 -26.35 -20.64
CA LEU A 178 29.39 -25.80 -19.33
C LEU A 178 30.75 -25.09 -19.36
N GLN A 179 31.67 -25.47 -20.25
CA GLN A 179 32.93 -24.74 -20.41
C GLN A 179 32.72 -23.42 -21.16
N LYS A 180 31.81 -23.43 -22.15
CA LYS A 180 31.47 -22.26 -22.96
C LYS A 180 30.56 -21.26 -22.23
N HIS A 181 29.59 -21.76 -21.48
CA HIS A 181 28.54 -20.98 -20.82
C HIS A 181 28.53 -21.13 -19.29
N GLY A 182 29.57 -21.76 -18.74
CA GLY A 182 29.72 -21.97 -17.31
C GLY A 182 29.55 -20.67 -16.55
N THR A 183 29.01 -20.79 -15.34
CA THR A 183 28.94 -19.68 -14.41
C THR A 183 30.35 -19.16 -14.21
N LYS A 184 30.60 -17.91 -14.60
CA LYS A 184 31.82 -17.21 -14.18
C LYS A 184 31.78 -17.17 -12.65
N THR A 185 32.60 -18.00 -12.01
CA THR A 185 32.85 -17.85 -10.57
C THR A 185 33.39 -16.44 -10.37
N LEU A 186 32.76 -15.68 -9.50
CA LEU A 186 33.25 -14.34 -9.16
C LEU A 186 34.69 -14.48 -8.65
N SER A 187 35.58 -13.61 -9.11
CA SER A 187 36.94 -13.54 -8.56
C SER A 187 36.85 -13.17 -7.09
N GLN A 188 37.78 -13.67 -6.28
CA GLN A 188 37.87 -13.34 -4.84
C GLN A 188 37.80 -11.82 -4.64
N ASP A 189 38.58 -11.06 -5.42
CA ASP A 189 38.62 -9.59 -5.38
C ASP A 189 37.25 -8.96 -5.66
N THR A 190 36.51 -9.47 -6.66
CA THR A 190 35.18 -8.94 -7.00
C THR A 190 34.12 -9.30 -5.97
N ALA A 191 34.30 -10.43 -5.26
CA ALA A 191 33.41 -10.81 -4.16
C ALA A 191 33.67 -9.93 -2.93
N GLU A 192 34.93 -9.68 -2.61
CA GLU A 192 35.34 -8.77 -1.53
C GLU A 192 34.89 -7.32 -1.80
N GLU A 193 34.96 -6.86 -3.05
CA GLU A 193 34.44 -5.54 -3.46
C GLU A 193 32.92 -5.45 -3.30
N LEU A 194 32.17 -6.51 -3.60
CA LEU A 194 30.71 -6.56 -3.42
C LEU A 194 30.28 -6.70 -1.95
N GLU A 195 31.14 -7.26 -1.10
CA GLU A 195 30.93 -7.37 0.36
C GLU A 195 31.38 -6.12 1.12
N ALA A 196 32.11 -5.20 0.47
CA ALA A 196 32.50 -3.93 1.04
C ALA A 196 31.27 -3.04 1.37
N PRO A 197 31.40 -2.12 2.36
CA PRO A 197 30.33 -1.19 2.68
C PRO A 197 30.04 -0.25 1.51
N ILE A 198 28.75 -0.08 1.21
CA ILE A 198 28.26 0.77 0.10
C ILE A 198 28.80 2.19 0.23
N SER A 199 29.47 2.68 -0.82
CA SER A 199 30.03 4.04 -0.86
C SER A 199 28.97 5.09 -1.21
N MET A 200 29.18 6.33 -0.75
CA MET A 200 28.30 7.45 -1.07
C MET A 200 28.25 7.76 -2.56
N GLU A 201 29.35 7.51 -3.29
CA GLU A 201 29.44 7.73 -4.74
C GLU A 201 28.56 6.72 -5.51
N GLU A 202 28.58 5.45 -5.09
CA GLU A 202 27.71 4.40 -5.64
C GLU A 202 26.23 4.74 -5.43
N LEU A 203 25.88 5.25 -4.24
CA LEU A 203 24.52 5.73 -3.96
C LEU A 203 24.11 6.86 -4.89
N GLN A 204 24.99 7.82 -5.16
CA GLN A 204 24.71 8.92 -6.07
C GLN A 204 24.51 8.45 -7.52
N VAL A 205 25.36 7.53 -7.99
CA VAL A 205 25.23 6.93 -9.33
C VAL A 205 23.94 6.13 -9.44
N ALA A 206 23.62 5.31 -8.45
CA ALA A 206 22.39 4.52 -8.41
C ALA A 206 21.14 5.39 -8.38
N LEU A 207 21.15 6.50 -7.62
CA LEU A 207 20.05 7.45 -7.56
C LEU A 207 19.85 8.18 -8.89
N LYS A 208 20.93 8.60 -9.57
CA LYS A 208 20.86 9.25 -10.88
C LYS A 208 20.37 8.30 -11.98
N GLY A 209 20.73 7.02 -11.90
CA GLY A 209 20.33 5.99 -12.86
C GLY A 209 18.94 5.38 -12.61
N SER A 210 18.38 5.53 -11.40
CA SER A 210 17.08 4.96 -11.06
C SER A 210 15.94 5.72 -11.73
N LYS A 211 14.91 4.99 -12.19
CA LYS A 211 13.72 5.59 -12.79
C LYS A 211 12.97 6.39 -11.71
N LEU A 212 12.82 7.70 -11.92
CA LEU A 212 11.98 8.57 -11.11
C LEU A 212 10.57 7.94 -10.96
N ASN A 213 10.04 7.96 -9.74
CA ASN A 213 8.74 7.40 -9.33
C ASN A 213 8.63 5.86 -9.18
N LYS A 214 9.75 5.13 -9.14
CA LYS A 214 9.76 3.69 -8.78
C LYS A 214 10.66 3.40 -7.59
N ALA A 215 10.34 3.96 -6.42
CA ALA A 215 10.95 3.47 -5.18
C ALA A 215 10.22 2.20 -4.71
N PRO A 216 10.93 1.08 -4.45
CA PRO A 216 10.33 -0.07 -3.78
C PRO A 216 9.92 0.36 -2.37
N ARG A 217 8.64 0.22 -2.04
CA ARG A 217 8.00 0.64 -0.77
C ARG A 217 8.78 0.28 0.50
N ARG A 218 9.63 -0.74 0.47
CA ARG A 218 10.47 -1.18 1.59
C ARG A 218 11.73 -0.32 1.82
N ALA A 219 12.31 0.27 0.77
CA ALA A 219 13.52 1.10 0.88
C ALA A 219 13.24 2.42 1.63
N ALA A 220 12.09 3.06 1.38
CA ALA A 220 11.70 4.28 2.08
C ALA A 220 11.53 4.07 3.60
N HIS A 221 11.09 2.88 4.03
CA HIS A 221 10.93 2.56 5.45
C HIS A 221 12.26 2.31 6.16
N GLN A 222 13.22 1.67 5.47
CA GLN A 222 14.57 1.43 6.00
C GLN A 222 15.37 2.75 6.11
N ILE A 223 15.29 3.60 5.07
CA ILE A 223 15.92 4.93 5.09
C ILE A 223 15.35 5.79 6.23
N HIS A 224 14.04 5.80 6.43
CA HIS A 224 13.44 6.56 7.52
C HIS A 224 13.83 6.02 8.91
N LYS A 225 14.03 4.71 9.05
CA LYS A 225 14.48 4.05 10.29
C LYS A 225 15.94 4.37 10.63
N GLU A 226 16.82 4.39 9.63
CA GLU A 226 18.24 4.73 9.82
C GLU A 226 18.44 6.25 10.07
N ILE A 227 17.68 7.11 9.37
CA ILE A 227 17.63 8.54 9.69
C ILE A 227 17.17 8.76 11.13
N ARG A 228 16.13 8.06 11.57
CA ARG A 228 15.60 8.18 12.95
C ARG A 228 16.60 7.65 14.01
N ARG A 229 17.43 6.64 13.69
CA ARG A 229 18.53 6.18 14.55
C ARG A 229 19.66 7.21 14.64
N GLY A 230 20.04 7.83 13.53
CA GLY A 230 21.09 8.86 13.52
C GLY A 230 20.76 10.11 14.34
N TYR A 231 19.48 10.52 14.38
CA TYR A 231 19.06 11.67 15.21
C TYR A 231 19.00 11.37 16.71
N CYS A 232 18.83 10.10 17.13
CA CYS A 232 18.81 9.73 18.55
C CYS A 232 20.22 9.61 19.17
N SER A 233 21.27 9.43 18.37
CA SER A 233 22.65 9.34 18.87
C SER A 233 23.35 10.69 19.07
N ASN A 234 22.78 11.79 18.55
CA ASN A 234 23.40 13.13 18.56
C ASN A 234 22.74 14.13 19.53
N HIS A 235 22.04 13.67 20.57
CA HIS A 235 21.61 14.51 21.70
C HIS A 235 22.27 14.04 22.99
N HIS A 236 23.57 14.30 23.10
CA HIS A 236 24.24 14.44 24.38
C HIS A 236 24.16 15.93 24.73
N TYR A 237 23.28 16.30 25.65
CA TYR A 237 23.29 17.63 26.25
C TYR A 237 24.54 17.71 27.14
N PRO A 238 25.38 18.76 27.02
CA PRO A 238 26.38 19.04 28.04
C PRO A 238 25.70 19.59 29.30
N ASP A 239 26.16 19.14 30.46
CA ASP A 239 25.80 19.64 31.79
C ASP A 239 26.15 21.13 31.99
#